data_AF-A0A1Z5JCM9-F1
#
_entry.id   AF-A0A1Z5JCM9-F1
#
_cell.length_a   1.000
_cell.length_b   1.000
_cell.length_c   1.000
_cell.angle_alpha   90.00
_cell.angle_beta   90.00
_cell.angle_gamma   90.00
#
_symmetry.space_group_name_H-M   'P 1'
#
loop_
_entity.id
_entity.type
_entity.pdbx_description
1 polymer ?
#
loop_
_entity_poly.entity_id
_entity_poly.type
_entity_poly.pdbx_seq_one_letter_code
_entity_poly.pdbx_strand_id
1 'polypeptide(L)'
;MLLLLPNTLTAVAIAVTATLSVSSARNMWSTFHAFRSTPGSFKTPATAAELLRQLQECSRKESLNLFLHASRVPSIQDIEGAWDGVLLENNGWIMTEVSQLLTHKLFSKGRRWNGKTFQDQNRGINRFTTKTSTTEFDHTFDYQIETSALCKDQKSLVLRYNKYQKIGSGGWTSLLWRSMVDEIRLLDCVNGECVLIGIGSMGWSGGMYNGSRK
;
A
#
# COMPACT_ATOMS: atom_id res chain seq x y z
N MET A 1 36.68 -24.13 21.71
CA MET A 1 35.37 -23.65 21.21
C MET A 1 35.63 -22.44 20.32
N LEU A 2 35.65 -22.63 19.00
CA LEU A 2 35.88 -21.56 18.03
C LEU A 2 34.53 -20.88 17.74
N LEU A 3 34.34 -19.67 18.27
CA LEU A 3 33.25 -18.79 17.89
C LEU A 3 33.60 -18.16 16.53
N LEU A 4 33.11 -18.76 15.46
CA LEU A 4 33.13 -18.13 14.14
C LEU A 4 32.15 -16.95 14.19
N LEU A 5 32.70 -15.74 14.28
CA LEU A 5 31.90 -14.53 14.10
C LEU A 5 31.29 -14.58 12.69
N PRO A 6 29.98 -14.32 12.54
CA PRO A 6 29.36 -14.26 11.23
C PRO A 6 30.10 -13.20 10.39
N ASN A 7 30.40 -13.53 9.13
CA ASN A 7 30.94 -12.52 8.22
C ASN A 7 29.97 -11.33 8.16
N THR A 8 30.50 -10.14 7.88
CA THR A 8 29.75 -8.88 7.88
C THR A 8 28.45 -8.94 7.06
N LEU A 9 28.47 -9.66 5.94
CA LEU A 9 27.30 -9.95 5.11
C LEU A 9 26.19 -10.69 5.86
N THR A 10 26.54 -11.73 6.63
CA THR A 10 25.58 -12.50 7.43
C THR A 10 25.02 -11.65 8.57
N ALA A 11 25.85 -10.87 9.25
CA ALA A 11 25.41 -9.96 10.31
C ALA A 11 24.43 -8.90 9.78
N VAL A 12 24.72 -8.30 8.62
CA VAL A 12 23.83 -7.35 7.95
C VAL A 12 22.52 -8.02 7.53
N ALA A 13 22.57 -9.22 6.94
CA ALA A 13 21.37 -9.95 6.53
C ALA A 13 20.47 -10.29 7.74
N ILE A 14 21.06 -10.71 8.86
CA ILE A 14 20.32 -10.96 10.12
C ILE A 14 19.69 -9.67 10.63
N ALA A 15 20.44 -8.57 10.68
CA ALA A 15 19.93 -7.29 11.16
C ALA A 15 18.75 -6.81 10.29
N VAL A 16 18.88 -6.85 8.96
CA VAL A 16 17.80 -6.49 8.03
C VAL A 16 16.57 -7.39 8.25
N THR A 17 16.77 -8.71 8.34
CA THR A 17 15.68 -9.66 8.55
C THR A 17 14.97 -9.42 9.87
N ALA A 18 15.71 -9.18 10.95
CA ALA A 18 15.16 -8.90 12.27
C ALA A 18 14.36 -7.59 12.26
N THR A 19 14.89 -6.52 11.66
CA THR A 19 14.20 -5.23 11.51
C THR A 19 12.90 -5.40 10.73
N LEU A 20 12.94 -6.06 9.56
CA LEU A 20 11.75 -6.31 8.75
C LEU A 20 10.71 -7.17 9.49
N SER A 21 11.16 -8.17 10.24
CA SER A 21 10.28 -9.05 11.02
C SER A 21 9.59 -8.30 12.16
N VAL A 22 10.33 -7.51 12.93
CA VAL A 22 9.78 -6.67 14.01
C VAL A 22 8.80 -5.65 13.45
N SER A 23 9.15 -5.00 12.34
CA SER A 23 8.26 -4.05 11.68
C SER A 23 7.00 -4.73 11.14
N SER A 24 7.12 -5.93 10.56
CA SER A 24 5.96 -6.69 10.12
C SER A 24 5.06 -7.06 11.31
N ALA A 25 5.64 -7.54 12.41
CA ALA A 25 4.90 -7.84 13.64
C ALA A 25 4.19 -6.60 14.21
N ARG A 26 4.86 -5.44 14.22
CA ARG A 26 4.24 -4.16 14.63
C ARG A 26 3.12 -3.73 13.69
N ASN A 27 3.30 -3.87 12.38
CA ASN A 27 2.27 -3.58 11.39
C ASN A 27 1.04 -4.47 11.60
N MET A 28 1.27 -5.77 11.81
CA MET A 28 0.23 -6.75 12.11
C MET A 28 -0.53 -6.41 13.40
N TRP A 29 0.20 -6.13 14.48
CA TRP A 29 -0.36 -5.74 15.77
C TRP A 29 -1.18 -4.46 15.68
N SER A 30 -0.64 -3.42 15.04
CA SER A 30 -1.33 -2.15 14.79
C SER A 30 -2.63 -2.38 14.02
N THR A 31 -2.60 -3.21 12.98
CA THR A 31 -3.78 -3.55 12.20
C THR A 31 -4.84 -4.26 13.04
N PHE A 32 -4.44 -5.27 13.82
CA PHE A 32 -5.33 -5.99 14.73
C PHE A 32 -6.01 -5.07 15.76
N HIS A 33 -5.28 -4.10 16.32
CA HIS A 33 -5.86 -3.15 17.28
C HIS A 33 -6.77 -2.10 16.66
N ALA A 34 -6.50 -1.64 15.43
CA ALA A 34 -7.37 -0.71 14.73
C ALA A 34 -8.78 -1.31 14.55
N PHE A 35 -8.87 -2.58 14.16
CA PHE A 35 -10.15 -3.31 14.07
C PHE A 35 -11.00 -3.31 15.34
N ARG A 36 -10.35 -3.19 16.49
CA ARG A 36 -10.98 -3.25 17.81
C ARG A 36 -11.10 -1.87 18.45
N SER A 37 -10.61 -0.83 17.78
CA SER A 37 -10.69 0.53 18.27
C SER A 37 -12.04 1.12 17.87
N THR A 38 -12.58 1.98 18.71
CA THR A 38 -13.70 2.84 18.32
C THR A 38 -13.25 3.76 17.20
N PRO A 39 -14.07 3.99 16.16
CA PRO A 39 -13.76 4.96 15.13
C PRO A 39 -13.43 6.32 15.75
N GLY A 40 -12.31 6.91 15.35
CA GLY A 40 -12.02 8.30 15.71
C GLY A 40 -13.03 9.24 15.05
N SER A 41 -13.28 10.40 15.66
CA SER A 41 -14.06 11.45 15.02
C SER A 41 -13.23 12.06 13.89
N PHE A 42 -13.49 11.62 12.66
CA PHE A 42 -12.92 12.23 11.47
C PHE A 42 -13.87 13.28 10.94
N LYS A 43 -13.40 14.52 10.83
CA LYS A 43 -14.18 15.58 10.21
C LYS A 43 -13.98 15.50 8.71
N THR A 44 -15.05 15.23 7.98
CA THR A 44 -15.03 15.24 6.52
C THR A 44 -14.59 16.62 6.01
N PRO A 45 -13.46 16.72 5.31
CA PRO A 45 -12.94 18.00 4.85
C PRO A 45 -13.77 18.61 3.73
N ALA A 46 -13.64 19.92 3.54
CA ALA A 46 -14.34 20.63 2.49
C ALA A 46 -13.84 20.24 1.09
N THR A 47 -12.53 19.99 0.94
CA THR A 47 -11.86 19.74 -0.34
C THR A 47 -10.90 18.56 -0.27
N ALA A 48 -10.55 18.00 -1.43
CA ALA A 48 -9.58 16.91 -1.55
C ALA A 48 -8.17 17.32 -1.10
N ALA A 49 -7.77 18.57 -1.34
CA ALA A 49 -6.46 19.07 -0.92
C ALA A 49 -6.33 19.10 0.62
N GLU A 50 -7.37 19.55 1.31
CA GLU A 50 -7.40 19.56 2.78
C GLU A 50 -7.45 18.15 3.34
N LEU A 51 -8.20 17.25 2.70
CA LEU A 51 -8.24 15.84 3.04
C LEU A 51 -6.87 15.16 2.88
N LEU A 52 -6.16 15.41 1.79
CA LEU A 52 -4.80 14.90 1.58
C LEU A 52 -3.83 15.40 2.66
N ARG A 53 -3.90 16.69 3.00
CA ARG A 53 -3.07 17.27 4.08
C ARG A 53 -3.33 16.58 5.41
N GLN A 54 -4.59 16.40 5.78
CA GLN A 54 -4.97 15.70 7.01
C GLN A 54 -4.50 14.24 7.01
N LEU A 55 -4.62 13.53 5.88
CA LEU A 55 -4.14 12.15 5.74
C LEU A 55 -2.61 12.03 5.89
N GLN A 56 -1.85 13.04 5.45
CA GLN A 56 -0.39 13.09 5.61
C GLN A 56 0.03 13.35 7.06
N GLU A 57 -0.80 14.02 7.84
CA GLU A 57 -0.61 14.28 9.27
C GLU A 57 -1.11 13.11 10.15
N CYS A 58 -1.96 12.24 9.61
CA CYS A 58 -2.49 11.08 10.31
C CYS A 58 -1.38 10.05 10.60
N SER A 59 -1.41 9.53 11.82
CA SER A 59 -0.71 8.29 12.14
C SER A 59 -1.28 7.12 11.33
N ARG A 60 -0.48 6.06 11.14
CA ARG A 60 -0.97 4.82 10.51
C ARG A 60 -2.26 4.29 11.16
N LYS A 61 -2.38 4.38 12.49
CA LYS A 61 -3.57 3.91 13.21
C LYS A 61 -4.81 4.71 12.78
N GLU A 62 -4.68 6.02 12.65
CA GLU A 62 -5.77 6.90 12.18
C GLU A 62 -6.11 6.60 10.73
N SER A 63 -5.13 6.55 9.83
CA SER A 63 -5.32 6.22 8.42
C SER A 63 -6.00 4.86 8.23
N LEU A 64 -5.65 3.87 9.06
CA LEU A 64 -6.30 2.56 9.04
C LEU A 64 -7.74 2.61 9.56
N ASN A 65 -8.00 3.36 10.63
CA ASN A 65 -9.38 3.56 11.11
C ASN A 65 -10.24 4.25 10.04
N LEU A 66 -9.71 5.23 9.32
CA LEU A 66 -10.40 5.88 8.20
C LEU A 66 -10.72 4.90 7.09
N PHE A 67 -9.74 4.09 6.71
CA PHE A 67 -9.93 3.03 5.74
C PHE A 67 -11.04 2.04 6.17
N LEU A 68 -11.04 1.60 7.42
CA LEU A 68 -12.00 0.60 7.90
C LEU A 68 -13.43 1.15 8.09
N HIS A 69 -13.57 2.41 8.53
CA HIS A 69 -14.84 2.91 9.07
C HIS A 69 -15.42 4.11 8.32
N ALA A 70 -14.60 4.98 7.75
CA ALA A 70 -15.07 6.23 7.14
C ALA A 70 -15.17 6.16 5.61
N SER A 71 -14.44 5.24 4.98
CA SER A 71 -14.36 5.15 3.53
C SER A 71 -15.36 4.15 2.95
N ARG A 72 -15.98 4.52 1.82
CA ARG A 72 -16.90 3.67 1.06
C ARG A 72 -16.17 2.95 -0.08
N VAL A 73 -16.84 1.96 -0.65
CA VAL A 73 -16.33 1.27 -1.84
C VAL A 73 -16.61 2.15 -3.06
N PRO A 74 -15.60 2.46 -3.89
CA PRO A 74 -15.82 3.23 -5.12
C PRO A 74 -16.59 2.39 -6.14
N SER A 75 -17.36 3.07 -7.01
CA SER A 75 -17.78 2.48 -8.28
C SER A 75 -16.59 2.43 -9.25
N ILE A 76 -16.67 1.62 -10.31
CA ILE A 76 -15.62 1.60 -11.34
C ILE A 76 -15.61 2.93 -12.11
N GLN A 77 -16.78 3.55 -12.29
CA GLN A 77 -16.88 4.86 -12.94
C GLN A 77 -16.26 5.97 -12.08
N ASP A 78 -16.34 5.86 -10.75
CA ASP A 78 -15.82 6.88 -9.82
C ASP A 78 -14.29 7.05 -9.94
N ILE A 79 -13.59 6.01 -10.38
CA ILE A 79 -12.12 5.93 -10.32
C ILE A 79 -11.45 6.02 -11.67
N GLU A 80 -12.21 6.10 -12.76
CA GLU A 80 -11.67 6.11 -14.11
C GLU A 80 -10.68 7.28 -14.30
N GLY A 81 -9.60 7.02 -15.05
CA GLY A 81 -8.60 8.03 -15.34
C GLY A 81 -7.42 8.05 -14.37
N ALA A 82 -6.69 9.17 -14.37
CA ALA A 82 -5.41 9.32 -13.72
C ALA A 82 -5.54 9.93 -12.31
N TRP A 83 -4.89 9.29 -11.33
CA TRP A 83 -4.90 9.67 -9.92
C TRP A 83 -3.48 9.91 -9.42
N ASP A 84 -3.20 11.11 -8.94
CA ASP A 84 -1.90 11.43 -8.35
C ASP A 84 -1.77 10.77 -6.97
N GLY A 85 -0.61 10.19 -6.74
CA GLY A 85 -0.34 9.32 -5.60
C GLY A 85 0.64 9.94 -4.62
N VAL A 86 0.32 9.82 -3.34
CA VAL A 86 1.23 10.14 -2.23
C VAL A 86 1.32 8.92 -1.33
N LEU A 87 2.55 8.53 -0.96
CA LEU A 87 2.75 7.50 0.06
C LEU A 87 2.59 8.15 1.43
N LEU A 88 1.62 7.67 2.21
CA LEU A 88 1.45 8.09 3.60
C LEU A 88 2.53 7.46 4.48
N GLU A 89 2.83 8.12 5.60
CA GLU A 89 3.76 7.62 6.60
C GLU A 89 3.30 6.24 7.10
N ASN A 90 4.24 5.30 7.16
CA ASN A 90 3.93 3.91 7.48
C ASN A 90 4.79 3.40 8.64
N ASN A 91 4.47 3.82 9.87
CA ASN A 91 5.07 3.35 11.12
C ASN A 91 6.55 3.75 11.31
N GLY A 92 6.82 5.04 11.20
CA GLY A 92 8.10 5.67 11.50
C GLY A 92 8.97 5.93 10.28
N TRP A 93 9.98 6.78 10.49
CA TRP A 93 11.06 7.07 9.54
C TRP A 93 11.66 5.80 8.91
N ILE A 94 11.99 4.79 9.73
CA ILE A 94 12.69 3.59 9.25
C ILE A 94 11.85 2.81 8.23
N MET A 95 10.56 2.62 8.51
CA MET A 95 9.68 1.88 7.59
C MET A 95 9.29 2.73 6.40
N THR A 96 9.27 4.04 6.54
CA THR A 96 9.12 4.98 5.42
C THR A 96 10.32 4.87 4.49
N GLU A 97 11.56 4.90 5.00
CA GLU A 97 12.79 4.73 4.21
C GLU A 97 12.86 3.35 3.55
N VAL A 98 12.52 2.27 4.27
CA VAL A 98 12.46 0.92 3.69
C VAL A 98 11.39 0.83 2.60
N SER A 99 10.20 1.42 2.83
CA SER A 99 9.13 1.44 1.83
C SER A 99 9.51 2.27 0.61
N GLN A 100 10.20 3.39 0.80
CA GLN A 100 10.75 4.21 -0.27
C GLN A 100 11.85 3.47 -1.03
N LEU A 101 12.74 2.76 -0.35
CA LEU A 101 13.75 1.92 -0.99
C LEU A 101 13.11 0.81 -1.83
N LEU A 102 12.16 0.08 -1.25
CA LEU A 102 11.45 -0.99 -1.94
C LEU A 102 10.67 -0.45 -3.14
N THR A 103 9.95 0.65 -2.98
CA THR A 103 9.11 1.25 -4.04
C THR A 103 9.96 1.93 -5.11
N HIS A 104 10.96 2.72 -4.72
CA HIS A 104 11.71 3.59 -5.64
C HIS A 104 13.01 2.99 -6.17
N LYS A 105 13.62 2.01 -5.50
CA LYS A 105 14.84 1.35 -6.01
C LYS A 105 14.55 -0.02 -6.56
N LEU A 106 13.75 -0.83 -5.85
CA LEU A 106 13.55 -2.24 -6.22
C LEU A 106 12.36 -2.43 -7.15
N PHE A 107 11.23 -1.78 -6.89
CA PHE A 107 10.03 -1.93 -7.71
C PHE A 107 10.10 -1.08 -8.98
N SER A 108 10.49 0.18 -8.84
CA SER A 108 10.51 1.14 -9.96
C SER A 108 11.85 1.26 -10.68
N LYS A 109 12.86 0.45 -10.30
CA LYS A 109 14.22 0.49 -10.85
C LYS A 109 14.85 1.90 -10.81
N GLY A 110 14.70 2.62 -9.69
CA GLY A 110 15.28 3.95 -9.48
C GLY A 110 14.33 5.13 -9.74
N ARG A 111 13.06 4.88 -10.07
CA ARG A 111 12.07 5.89 -10.47
C ARG A 111 11.13 6.26 -9.32
N ARG A 112 10.51 7.43 -9.37
CA ARG A 112 9.57 7.86 -8.32
C ARG A 112 8.15 7.44 -8.69
N TRP A 113 7.47 6.69 -7.83
CA TRP A 113 6.03 6.44 -7.99
C TRP A 113 5.28 7.74 -7.77
N ASN A 114 4.34 8.07 -8.65
CA ASN A 114 3.57 9.32 -8.58
C ASN A 114 2.07 9.14 -8.77
N GLY A 115 1.57 7.90 -8.87
CA GLY A 115 0.14 7.68 -8.97
C GLY A 115 -0.26 6.39 -9.68
N LYS A 116 -1.54 6.32 -10.05
CA LYS A 116 -2.13 5.23 -10.81
C LYS A 116 -3.00 5.81 -11.92
N THR A 117 -3.26 5.02 -12.95
CA THR A 117 -4.30 5.28 -13.94
C THR A 117 -5.18 4.05 -14.04
N PHE A 118 -6.49 4.23 -13.90
CA PHE A 118 -7.49 3.19 -14.09
C PHE A 118 -8.04 3.32 -15.52
N GLN A 119 -8.00 2.22 -16.26
CA GLN A 119 -8.38 2.13 -17.66
C GLN A 119 -9.56 1.16 -17.80
N ASP A 120 -10.18 1.15 -18.97
CA ASP A 120 -11.25 0.21 -19.28
C ASP A 120 -10.88 -1.26 -19.04
N GLN A 121 -11.90 -2.10 -18.90
CA GLN A 121 -11.78 -3.55 -18.77
C GLN A 121 -11.06 -4.00 -17.48
N ASN A 122 -11.28 -3.29 -16.37
CA ASN A 122 -10.77 -3.69 -15.06
C ASN A 122 -9.24 -3.78 -15.00
N ARG A 123 -8.56 -2.89 -15.73
CA ARG A 123 -7.10 -2.86 -15.84
C ARG A 123 -6.57 -1.47 -15.53
N GLY A 124 -5.46 -1.38 -14.81
CA GLY A 124 -4.80 -0.11 -14.56
C GLY A 124 -3.29 -0.23 -14.56
N ILE A 125 -2.63 0.93 -14.44
CA ILE A 125 -1.18 1.07 -14.48
C ILE A 125 -0.71 1.91 -13.30
N ASN A 126 0.41 1.52 -12.67
CA ASN A 126 1.12 2.43 -11.77
C ASN A 126 1.97 3.39 -12.60
N ARG A 127 1.86 4.68 -12.28
CA ARG A 127 2.64 5.74 -12.90
C ARG A 127 3.93 5.97 -12.13
N PHE A 128 5.02 6.13 -12.87
CA PHE A 128 6.34 6.46 -12.32
C PHE A 128 6.98 7.57 -13.14
N THR A 129 7.69 8.47 -12.47
CA THR A 129 8.45 9.55 -13.08
C THR A 129 9.96 9.31 -12.99
N THR A 130 10.66 9.69 -14.05
CA THR A 130 12.13 9.79 -14.03
C THR A 130 12.54 11.24 -13.81
N LYS A 131 13.82 11.50 -13.51
CA LYS A 131 14.34 12.87 -13.39
C LYS A 131 14.29 13.67 -14.69
N THR A 132 14.27 12.99 -15.84
CA THR A 132 14.47 13.57 -17.16
C THR A 132 13.22 13.52 -18.05
N SER A 133 12.22 12.73 -17.68
CA SER A 133 10.95 12.60 -18.41
C SER A 133 9.87 11.93 -17.57
N THR A 134 8.62 12.28 -17.86
CA THR A 134 7.41 11.53 -17.52
C THR A 134 7.29 10.32 -18.45
N THR A 135 8.28 9.44 -18.49
CA THR A 135 8.12 8.17 -19.22
C THR A 135 7.36 7.19 -18.34
N GLU A 136 6.10 6.95 -18.69
CA GLU A 136 5.23 5.93 -18.11
C GLU A 136 5.85 4.54 -18.38
N PHE A 137 6.04 3.76 -17.33
CA PHE A 137 6.37 2.35 -17.48
C PHE A 137 5.46 1.57 -16.54
N ASP A 138 4.77 0.60 -17.11
CA ASP A 138 3.56 0.05 -16.51
C ASP A 138 3.88 -1.14 -15.61
N HIS A 139 3.76 -0.94 -14.29
CA HIS A 139 3.34 -2.05 -13.46
C HIS A 139 1.82 -2.14 -13.56
N THR A 140 1.37 -2.93 -14.54
CA THR A 140 -0.04 -3.21 -14.75
C THR A 140 -0.62 -3.97 -13.57
N PHE A 141 -1.88 -3.67 -13.26
CA PHE A 141 -2.71 -4.43 -12.35
C PHE A 141 -4.08 -4.68 -12.96
N ASP A 142 -4.69 -5.77 -12.55
CA ASP A 142 -6.14 -5.94 -12.69
C ASP A 142 -6.79 -5.36 -11.44
N TYR A 143 -7.99 -4.81 -11.56
CA TYR A 143 -8.76 -4.38 -10.40
C TYR A 143 -10.19 -4.89 -10.44
N GLN A 144 -10.76 -5.23 -9.29
CA GLN A 144 -12.16 -5.65 -9.19
C GLN A 144 -12.70 -5.41 -7.79
N ILE A 145 -14.01 -5.22 -7.68
CA ILE A 145 -14.67 -5.09 -6.38
C ILE A 145 -14.81 -6.49 -5.78
N GLU A 146 -14.08 -6.75 -4.70
CA GLU A 146 -14.09 -8.03 -4.00
C GLU A 146 -14.39 -7.85 -2.51
N THR A 147 -14.59 -8.96 -1.80
CA THR A 147 -14.60 -8.94 -0.34
C THR A 147 -13.22 -8.55 0.18
N SER A 148 -13.19 -7.58 1.09
CA SER A 148 -11.95 -7.13 1.73
C SER A 148 -11.33 -8.28 2.53
N ALA A 149 -10.02 -8.49 2.37
CA ALA A 149 -9.27 -9.44 3.18
C ALA A 149 -9.06 -8.92 4.60
N LEU A 150 -9.05 -7.60 4.76
CA LEU A 150 -9.03 -6.91 6.04
C LEU A 150 -10.38 -7.06 6.75
N CYS A 151 -11.51 -6.80 6.08
CA CYS A 151 -12.85 -6.80 6.68
C CYS A 151 -13.82 -7.67 5.87
N LYS A 152 -14.00 -8.94 6.26
CA LYS A 152 -14.79 -9.94 5.51
C LYS A 152 -16.26 -9.56 5.24
N ASP A 153 -16.81 -8.67 6.06
CA ASP A 153 -18.17 -8.13 5.98
C ASP A 153 -18.28 -6.90 5.06
N GLN A 154 -17.17 -6.43 4.50
CA GLN A 154 -17.12 -5.27 3.62
C GLN A 154 -16.49 -5.61 2.27
N LYS A 155 -16.89 -4.85 1.25
CA LYS A 155 -16.24 -4.88 -0.07
C LYS A 155 -15.10 -3.87 -0.12
N SER A 156 -14.23 -4.02 -1.11
CA SER A 156 -13.13 -3.09 -1.41
C SER A 156 -12.78 -3.19 -2.90
N LEU A 157 -12.21 -2.13 -3.46
CA LEU A 157 -11.60 -2.22 -4.79
C LEU A 157 -10.23 -2.87 -4.64
N VAL A 158 -10.09 -4.10 -5.15
CA VAL A 158 -8.88 -4.91 -4.98
C VAL A 158 -8.04 -4.86 -6.24
N LEU A 159 -6.77 -4.48 -6.12
CA LEU A 159 -5.79 -4.44 -7.21
C LEU A 159 -4.85 -5.63 -7.10
N ARG A 160 -4.67 -6.34 -8.21
CA ARG A 160 -3.85 -7.56 -8.30
C ARG A 160 -2.78 -7.43 -9.36
N TYR A 161 -1.55 -7.72 -8.95
CA TYR A 161 -0.35 -7.58 -9.79
C TYR A 161 0.16 -8.91 -10.35
N ASN A 162 -0.35 -10.03 -9.85
CA ASN A 162 0.18 -11.38 -10.06
C ASN A 162 0.37 -11.78 -11.52
N LYS A 163 -0.56 -11.41 -12.43
CA LYS A 163 -0.49 -11.77 -13.85
C LYS A 163 0.65 -11.09 -14.61
N TYR A 164 1.12 -9.95 -14.10
CA TYR A 164 2.06 -9.08 -14.80
C TYR A 164 3.50 -9.25 -14.31
N GLN A 165 3.70 -9.89 -13.15
CA GLN A 165 5.02 -10.15 -12.58
C GLN A 165 5.61 -11.45 -13.16
N LYS A 166 6.43 -11.33 -14.22
CA LYS A 166 7.12 -12.46 -14.87
C LYS A 166 8.45 -12.79 -14.17
N ILE A 167 8.60 -14.06 -13.78
CA ILE A 167 9.82 -14.60 -13.13
C ILE A 167 11.07 -14.45 -14.03
N GLY A 168 10.90 -14.49 -15.36
CA GLY A 168 12.01 -14.46 -16.31
C GLY A 168 12.62 -13.09 -16.62
N SER A 169 11.91 -11.98 -16.39
CA SER A 169 12.36 -10.62 -16.80
C SER A 169 12.53 -9.63 -15.63
N GLY A 170 12.08 -10.01 -14.43
CA GLY A 170 12.05 -9.15 -13.24
C GLY A 170 13.00 -9.54 -12.11
N GLY A 171 13.70 -10.68 -12.21
CA GLY A 171 14.59 -11.18 -11.16
C GLY A 171 13.83 -11.63 -9.90
N TRP A 172 14.57 -11.90 -8.81
CA TRP A 172 13.98 -12.36 -7.54
C TRP A 172 13.02 -11.34 -6.91
N THR A 173 13.19 -10.04 -7.19
CA THR A 173 12.32 -9.00 -6.66
C THR A 173 10.90 -9.09 -7.20
N SER A 174 10.69 -9.54 -8.44
CA SER A 174 9.33 -9.72 -8.99
C SER A 174 8.51 -10.76 -8.24
N LEU A 175 9.15 -11.72 -7.56
CA LEU A 175 8.47 -12.70 -6.71
C LEU A 175 7.85 -12.06 -5.47
N LEU A 176 8.51 -11.03 -4.90
CA LEU A 176 7.98 -10.31 -3.74
C LEU A 176 6.67 -9.60 -4.10
N TRP A 177 6.64 -8.96 -5.27
CA TRP A 177 5.51 -8.17 -5.76
C TRP A 177 4.38 -9.02 -6.36
N ARG A 178 4.64 -10.27 -6.73
CA ARG A 178 3.63 -11.19 -7.29
C ARG A 178 2.46 -11.42 -6.32
N SER A 179 2.73 -11.36 -5.02
CA SER A 179 1.73 -11.50 -3.96
C SER A 179 1.18 -10.17 -3.44
N MET A 180 1.55 -9.05 -4.09
CA MET A 180 1.04 -7.73 -3.72
C MET A 180 -0.44 -7.64 -4.05
N VAL A 181 -1.20 -7.15 -3.08
CA VAL A 181 -2.62 -6.81 -3.21
C VAL A 181 -2.81 -5.45 -2.58
N ASP A 182 -3.37 -4.51 -3.36
CA ASP A 182 -3.84 -3.25 -2.78
C ASP A 182 -5.36 -3.33 -2.60
N GLU A 183 -5.84 -2.89 -1.45
CA GLU A 183 -7.26 -2.63 -1.24
C GLU A 183 -7.48 -1.12 -1.22
N ILE A 184 -8.42 -0.62 -2.02
CA ILE A 184 -8.70 0.80 -2.19
C ILE A 184 -10.15 1.10 -1.81
N ARG A 185 -10.32 2.23 -1.14
CA ARG A 185 -11.61 2.82 -0.80
C ARG A 185 -11.62 4.31 -1.10
N LEU A 186 -12.80 4.88 -1.14
CA LEU A 186 -13.03 6.29 -1.44
C LEU A 186 -13.42 7.06 -0.19
N LEU A 187 -12.82 8.24 -0.03
CA LEU A 187 -13.19 9.24 0.95
C LEU A 187 -13.80 10.42 0.22
N ASP A 188 -15.08 10.69 0.49
CA ASP A 188 -15.81 11.81 -0.12
C ASP A 188 -15.51 13.12 0.65
N CYS A 189 -15.46 14.23 -0.08
CA CYS A 189 -15.36 15.58 0.47
C CYS A 189 -16.73 16.29 0.40
N VAL A 190 -16.90 17.36 1.18
CA VAL A 190 -18.19 18.10 1.22
C VAL A 190 -18.54 18.73 -0.12
N ASN A 191 -17.54 19.18 -0.90
CA ASN A 191 -17.74 19.81 -2.21
C ASN A 191 -17.95 18.81 -3.36
N GLY A 192 -18.01 17.50 -3.09
CA GLY A 192 -18.11 16.47 -4.11
C GLY A 192 -16.80 16.01 -4.72
N GLU A 193 -15.66 16.58 -4.32
CA GLU A 193 -14.34 16.00 -4.62
C GLU A 193 -14.14 14.71 -3.80
N CYS A 194 -13.16 13.89 -4.18
CA CYS A 194 -12.87 12.66 -3.46
C CYS A 194 -11.38 12.31 -3.49
N VAL A 195 -10.98 11.47 -2.53
CA VAL A 195 -9.62 10.95 -2.40
C VAL A 195 -9.68 9.44 -2.28
N LEU A 196 -8.83 8.75 -3.04
CA LEU A 196 -8.62 7.31 -2.86
C LEU A 196 -7.64 7.05 -1.71
N ILE A 197 -8.04 6.22 -0.77
CA ILE A 197 -7.17 5.69 0.28
C ILE A 197 -6.93 4.20 0.04
N GLY A 198 -5.66 3.81 0.02
CA GLY A 198 -5.24 2.45 -0.30
C GLY A 198 -4.40 1.82 0.79
N ILE A 199 -4.58 0.52 1.01
CA ILE A 199 -3.69 -0.31 1.84
C ILE A 199 -3.08 -1.39 0.95
N GLY A 200 -1.76 -1.31 0.80
CA GLY A 200 -0.97 -2.36 0.16
C GLY A 200 -0.58 -3.44 1.15
N SER A 201 -0.69 -4.69 0.71
CA SER A 201 -0.28 -5.85 1.48
C SER A 201 0.50 -6.82 0.59
N MET A 202 1.44 -7.53 1.20
CA MET A 202 2.20 -8.60 0.54
C MET A 202 1.77 -9.93 1.15
N GLY A 203 1.53 -10.94 0.33
CA GLY A 203 1.20 -12.28 0.85
C GLY A 203 2.26 -12.82 1.81
N TRP A 204 3.54 -12.49 1.60
CA TRP A 204 4.64 -12.91 2.47
C TRP A 204 4.80 -12.07 3.74
N SER A 205 4.22 -10.87 3.83
CA SER A 205 4.34 -10.05 5.06
C SER A 205 3.40 -10.50 6.16
N GLY A 206 2.44 -11.35 5.82
CA GLY A 206 1.43 -11.85 6.74
C GLY A 206 0.36 -10.82 7.13
N GLY A 207 0.44 -9.59 6.60
CA GLY A 207 -0.43 -8.47 6.97
C GLY A 207 -1.92 -8.73 6.78
N MET A 208 -2.32 -9.54 5.79
CA MET A 208 -3.73 -9.87 5.54
C MET A 208 -4.29 -11.03 6.39
N TYR A 209 -3.45 -11.81 7.10
CA TYR A 209 -3.96 -12.92 7.93
C TYR A 209 -4.61 -12.46 9.25
N ASN A 210 -4.55 -11.15 9.57
CA ASN A 210 -5.19 -10.62 10.77
C ASN A 210 -6.71 -10.42 10.61
N GLY A 211 -7.20 -10.22 9.38
CA GLY A 211 -8.64 -10.07 9.10
C GLY A 211 -9.39 -11.41 9.06
N SER A 212 -8.68 -12.54 9.07
CA SER A 212 -9.31 -13.85 8.87
C SER A 212 -9.94 -14.47 10.11
N ARG A 213 -9.69 -13.92 11.31
CA ARG A 213 -10.25 -14.42 12.58
C ARG A 213 -11.45 -13.57 13.02
N LYS A 214 -12.62 -13.85 12.44
CA LYS A 214 -13.91 -13.73 13.15
C LYS A 214 -14.36 -15.16 13.42
#